data_AF-A0A1H7JWT3-F1
#
_entry.id   AF-A0A1H7JWT3-F1
#
_cell.length_a   1.000
_cell.length_b   1.000
_cell.length_c   1.000
_cell.angle_alpha   90.00
_cell.angle_beta   90.00
_cell.angle_gamma   90.00
#
_symmetry.space_group_name_H-M   'P 1'
#
loop_
_entity.id
_entity.type
_entity.pdbx_description
1 polymer ?
#
loop_
_entity_poly.entity_id
_entity_poly.type
_entity_poly.pdbx_seq_one_letter_code
_entity_poly.pdbx_strand_id
1 'polypeptide(L)'
;MPAPKALLSALLLFATSACTTAGGVALRPDGTPGAQECPEEALKAMRYMRLRVGDSALVELDANQIRSRRITLYDGPLESVLKEDFGTLEGPTRLYGQVWTSGPQVVIRYYEAHPPDGEKIPLCAVARLGEDQMRKRPESKPGTAILDGSIAAAFAVDAFR
;
A
#
# COMPACT_ATOMS: atom_id res chain seq x y z
N MET A 1 61.40 23.01 -19.62
CA MET A 1 60.02 23.54 -19.75
C MET A 1 59.35 22.82 -20.93
N PRO A 2 58.12 22.28 -20.84
CA PRO A 2 57.44 21.55 -19.76
C PRO A 2 57.30 20.04 -20.08
N ALA A 3 57.03 19.23 -19.05
CA ALA A 3 56.75 17.80 -19.12
C ALA A 3 55.28 17.52 -19.53
N PRO A 4 54.97 16.39 -20.20
CA PRO A 4 53.60 16.01 -20.50
C PRO A 4 52.91 15.47 -19.23
N LYS A 5 51.87 16.16 -18.78
CA LYS A 5 50.98 15.67 -17.71
C LYS A 5 50.05 14.61 -18.29
N ALA A 6 50.27 13.35 -17.92
CA ALA A 6 49.29 12.30 -18.07
C ALA A 6 48.11 12.57 -17.11
N LEU A 7 46.94 12.88 -17.67
CA LEU A 7 45.69 12.99 -16.93
C LEU A 7 45.10 11.58 -16.77
N LEU A 8 45.37 10.97 -15.62
CA LEU A 8 44.70 9.76 -15.16
C LEU A 8 43.38 10.11 -14.46
N SER A 9 42.31 9.45 -14.94
CA SER A 9 41.20 8.86 -14.19
C SER A 9 40.40 9.69 -13.18
N ALA A 10 39.09 9.81 -13.45
CA ALA A 10 38.05 9.58 -12.45
C ALA A 10 36.72 9.24 -13.14
N LEU A 11 36.49 7.97 -13.48
CA LEU A 11 35.13 7.47 -13.71
C LEU A 11 34.46 7.33 -12.33
N LEU A 12 33.64 8.32 -11.97
CA LEU A 12 32.73 8.26 -10.84
C LEU A 12 31.63 7.24 -11.14
N LEU A 13 31.80 6.01 -10.66
CA LEU A 13 30.73 5.03 -10.54
C LEU A 13 29.76 5.51 -9.45
N PHE A 14 28.70 6.21 -9.86
CA PHE A 14 27.55 6.45 -8.99
C PHE A 14 26.84 5.11 -8.76
N ALA A 15 27.24 4.40 -7.71
CA ALA A 15 26.45 3.31 -7.15
C ALA A 15 25.19 3.94 -6.52
N THR A 16 24.10 3.96 -7.29
CA THR A 16 22.78 4.31 -6.77
C THR A 16 22.38 3.22 -5.79
N SER A 17 22.49 3.52 -4.48
CA SER A 17 21.90 2.69 -3.43
C SER A 17 20.39 2.71 -3.63
N ALA A 18 19.86 1.66 -4.25
CA ALA A 18 18.43 1.38 -4.21
C ALA A 18 18.09 1.06 -2.76
N CYS A 19 17.53 2.04 -2.03
CA CYS A 19 16.93 1.80 -0.73
C CYS A 19 15.74 0.86 -0.94
N THR A 20 15.97 -0.45 -0.77
CA THR A 20 14.89 -1.42 -0.62
C THR A 20 14.24 -1.16 0.74
N THR A 21 13.18 -0.36 0.74
CA THR A 21 12.30 -0.24 1.90
C THR A 21 11.63 -1.58 2.17
N ALA A 22 11.32 -1.86 3.45
CA ALA A 22 10.60 -3.05 3.88
C ALA A 22 9.36 -3.28 2.98
N GLY A 23 9.31 -4.42 2.31
CA GLY A 23 8.26 -4.78 1.35
C GLY A 23 8.73 -5.05 -0.09
N GLY A 24 9.98 -4.75 -0.45
CA GLY A 24 10.57 -5.15 -1.74
C GLY A 24 9.98 -4.46 -2.98
N VAL A 25 9.01 -3.56 -2.81
CA VAL A 25 8.41 -2.76 -3.88
C VAL A 25 9.27 -1.53 -4.13
N ALA A 26 9.74 -1.35 -5.37
CA ALA A 26 10.47 -0.16 -5.77
C ALA A 26 9.58 1.09 -5.67
N LEU A 27 10.08 2.17 -5.08
CA LEU A 27 9.34 3.43 -4.98
C LEU A 27 9.59 4.31 -6.21
N ARG A 28 8.57 5.08 -6.59
CA ARG A 28 8.67 6.17 -7.56
C ARG A 28 9.36 7.39 -6.94
N PRO A 29 9.83 8.36 -7.75
CA PRO A 29 10.42 9.60 -7.25
C PRO A 29 9.50 10.42 -6.32
N ASP A 30 8.17 10.27 -6.45
CA ASP A 30 7.18 10.92 -5.59
C ASP A 30 6.92 10.18 -4.26
N GLY A 31 7.64 9.08 -4.01
CA GLY A 31 7.51 8.27 -2.80
C GLY A 31 6.35 7.26 -2.83
N THR A 32 5.58 7.17 -3.92
CA THR A 32 4.54 6.15 -4.07
C THR A 32 5.13 4.80 -4.50
N PRO A 33 4.50 3.67 -4.14
CA PRO A 33 4.98 2.36 -4.57
C PRO A 33 4.79 2.16 -6.07
N GLY A 34 5.82 1.66 -6.75
CA GLY A 34 5.82 1.32 -8.17
C GLY A 34 4.82 0.23 -8.54
N ALA A 35 4.62 0.03 -9.84
CA ALA A 35 3.70 -0.99 -10.34
C ALA A 35 4.16 -2.41 -9.95
N GLN A 36 3.20 -3.30 -9.73
CA GLN A 36 3.42 -4.69 -9.36
C GLN A 36 2.24 -5.53 -9.84
N GLU A 37 2.51 -6.61 -10.56
CA GLU A 37 1.47 -7.56 -10.97
C GLU A 37 0.91 -8.32 -9.76
N CYS A 38 -0.38 -8.61 -9.77
CA CYS A 38 -0.97 -9.46 -8.75
C CYS A 38 -0.51 -10.91 -8.97
N PRO A 39 -0.02 -11.61 -7.93
CA PRO A 39 0.39 -13.01 -8.08
C PRO A 39 -0.74 -13.90 -8.60
N GLU A 40 -0.43 -14.88 -9.45
CA GLU A 40 -1.42 -15.82 -10.01
C GLU A 40 -2.21 -16.57 -8.94
N GLU A 41 -1.58 -16.88 -7.80
CA GLU A 41 -2.24 -17.49 -6.65
C GLU A 41 -3.30 -16.57 -6.04
N ALA A 42 -3.00 -15.28 -5.88
CA ALA A 42 -3.95 -14.28 -5.40
C ALA A 42 -5.11 -14.11 -6.39
N LEU A 43 -4.83 -14.03 -7.70
CA LEU A 43 -5.87 -13.97 -8.73
C LEU A 43 -6.77 -15.20 -8.70
N LYS A 44 -6.21 -16.39 -8.47
CA LYS A 44 -6.97 -17.64 -8.33
C LYS A 44 -7.84 -17.63 -7.08
N ALA A 45 -7.31 -17.21 -5.94
CA ALA A 45 -8.04 -17.09 -4.69
C ALA A 45 -9.19 -16.09 -4.80
N MET A 46 -8.93 -14.91 -5.39
CA MET A 46 -9.94 -13.90 -5.66
C MET A 46 -11.11 -14.46 -6.48
N ARG A 47 -10.84 -15.26 -7.53
CA ARG A 47 -11.90 -15.93 -8.31
C ARG A 47 -12.77 -16.86 -7.45
N TYR A 48 -12.17 -17.66 -6.58
CA TYR A 48 -12.93 -18.53 -5.67
C TYR A 48 -13.73 -17.75 -4.63
N MET A 49 -13.19 -16.64 -4.15
CA MET A 49 -13.89 -15.73 -3.23
C MET A 49 -14.90 -14.81 -3.92
N ARG A 50 -15.12 -14.98 -5.23
CA ARG A 50 -16.00 -14.16 -6.07
C ARG A 50 -15.65 -12.65 -6.04
N LEU A 51 -14.37 -12.33 -5.84
CA LEU A 51 -13.82 -10.97 -5.92
C LEU A 51 -13.44 -10.66 -7.37
N ARG A 52 -14.20 -9.79 -8.03
CA ARG A 52 -13.92 -9.31 -9.38
C ARG A 52 -13.14 -8.01 -9.32
N VAL A 53 -12.34 -7.74 -10.34
CA VAL A 53 -11.63 -6.46 -10.46
C VAL A 53 -12.65 -5.32 -10.46
N GLY A 54 -12.43 -4.33 -9.60
CA GLY A 54 -13.33 -3.20 -9.40
C GLY A 54 -14.42 -3.42 -8.35
N ASP A 55 -14.65 -4.65 -7.88
CA ASP A 55 -15.47 -4.87 -6.68
C ASP A 55 -14.85 -4.12 -5.50
N SER A 56 -15.71 -3.62 -4.61
CA SER A 56 -15.27 -2.86 -3.45
C SER A 56 -16.08 -3.15 -2.20
N ALA A 57 -15.44 -2.99 -1.05
CA ALA A 57 -16.09 -3.04 0.25
C ALA A 57 -15.51 -1.98 1.20
N LEU A 58 -16.34 -1.44 2.08
CA LEU A 58 -15.92 -0.52 3.14
C LEU A 58 -15.02 -1.22 4.16
N VAL A 59 -13.96 -0.52 4.56
CA VAL A 59 -12.97 -0.98 5.54
C VAL A 59 -12.71 0.10 6.59
N GLU A 60 -12.51 -0.30 7.83
CA GLU A 60 -11.75 0.50 8.80
C GLU A 60 -10.26 0.35 8.46
N LEU A 61 -9.60 1.47 8.16
CA LEU A 61 -8.22 1.52 7.69
C LEU A 61 -7.24 0.93 8.69
N ASP A 62 -7.39 1.22 9.98
CA ASP A 62 -6.53 0.66 11.03
C ASP A 62 -7.40 0.01 12.11
N ALA A 63 -7.17 -1.28 12.31
CA ALA A 63 -7.74 -2.10 13.37
C ALA A 63 -7.65 -1.46 14.77
N ASN A 64 -6.63 -0.65 15.02
CA ASN A 64 -6.38 0.00 16.31
C ASN A 64 -7.05 1.38 16.45
N GLN A 65 -7.63 1.91 15.38
CA GLN A 65 -8.20 3.27 15.34
C GLN A 65 -9.64 3.29 14.79
N ILE A 66 -10.36 2.17 14.93
CA ILE A 66 -11.74 1.98 14.44
C ILE A 66 -12.68 3.11 14.91
N ARG A 67 -13.52 3.61 13.99
CA ARG A 67 -14.51 4.70 14.23
C ARG A 67 -13.92 6.03 14.71
N SER A 68 -12.62 6.24 14.53
CA SER A 68 -11.98 7.51 14.87
C SER A 68 -12.30 8.56 13.81
N ARG A 69 -12.66 9.77 14.25
CA ARG A 69 -12.86 10.92 13.36
C ARG A 69 -11.58 11.41 12.69
N ARG A 70 -10.44 10.97 13.21
CA ARG A 70 -9.10 11.26 12.71
C ARG A 70 -8.20 10.10 13.06
N ILE A 71 -7.40 9.66 12.11
CA ILE A 71 -6.42 8.60 12.31
C ILE A 71 -5.02 9.05 11.93
N THR A 72 -4.02 8.40 12.48
CA THR A 72 -2.62 8.51 12.02
C THR A 72 -2.17 7.17 11.49
N LEU A 73 -1.89 7.10 10.19
CA LEU A 73 -1.26 5.94 9.57
C LEU A 73 0.26 6.10 9.62
N TYR A 74 0.96 4.98 9.68
CA TYR A 74 2.42 4.90 9.72
C TYR A 74 2.92 4.15 8.49
N ASP A 75 4.05 4.57 7.93
CA ASP A 75 4.73 3.79 6.89
C ASP A 75 5.06 2.40 7.42
N GLY A 76 4.58 1.35 6.74
CA GLY A 76 4.77 0.00 7.24
C GLY A 76 3.59 -0.93 7.00
N PRO A 77 3.65 -2.13 7.61
CA PRO A 77 2.54 -3.06 7.66
C PRO A 77 1.32 -2.44 8.33
N LEU A 78 0.13 -2.82 7.85
CA LEU A 78 -1.15 -2.37 8.36
C LEU A 78 -2.14 -3.54 8.43
N GLU A 79 -3.02 -3.48 9.40
CA GLU A 79 -4.19 -4.34 9.51
C GLU A 79 -5.47 -3.49 9.45
N SER A 80 -6.28 -3.72 8.42
CA SER A 80 -7.61 -3.12 8.26
C SER A 80 -8.71 -4.15 8.59
N VAL A 81 -9.94 -3.67 8.79
CA VAL A 81 -11.09 -4.53 9.09
C VAL A 81 -12.22 -4.26 8.11
N LEU A 82 -12.71 -5.30 7.43
CA LEU A 82 -13.89 -5.19 6.59
C LEU A 82 -15.13 -4.84 7.42
N LYS A 83 -15.89 -3.86 6.95
CA LYS A 83 -17.16 -3.43 7.57
C LYS A 83 -18.38 -4.09 6.93
N GLU A 84 -18.20 -4.58 5.72
CA GLU A 84 -19.21 -5.24 4.91
C GLU A 84 -18.53 -6.36 4.11
N ASP A 85 -19.34 -7.20 3.47
CA ASP A 85 -18.84 -8.35 2.75
C ASP A 85 -18.06 -7.92 1.49
N PHE A 86 -16.96 -8.62 1.24
CA PHE A 86 -16.14 -8.43 0.05
C PHE A 86 -16.07 -9.73 -0.74
N GLY A 87 -16.96 -9.87 -1.72
CA GLY A 87 -17.20 -11.15 -2.37
C GLY A 87 -17.85 -12.13 -1.39
N THR A 88 -17.18 -13.23 -1.08
CA THR A 88 -17.59 -14.19 -0.02
C THR A 88 -16.83 -14.00 1.29
N LEU A 89 -15.97 -12.98 1.39
CA LEU A 89 -15.30 -12.64 2.64
C LEU A 89 -16.26 -11.82 3.51
N GLU A 90 -16.79 -12.43 4.56
CA GLU A 90 -17.72 -11.75 5.47
C GLU A 90 -16.98 -10.76 6.37
N GLY A 91 -17.60 -9.60 6.64
CA GLY A 91 -17.15 -8.74 7.74
C GLY A 91 -17.31 -9.47 9.08
N PRO A 92 -16.32 -9.45 9.99
CA PRO A 92 -15.18 -8.53 10.09
C PRO A 92 -13.83 -9.14 9.68
N THR A 93 -13.72 -9.70 8.47
CA THR A 93 -12.44 -10.19 7.91
C THR A 93 -11.32 -9.13 8.01
N ARG A 94 -10.14 -9.54 8.48
CA ARG A 94 -8.94 -8.68 8.53
C ARG A 94 -8.29 -8.61 7.16
N LEU A 95 -7.85 -7.43 6.76
CA LEU A 95 -7.02 -7.24 5.57
C LEU A 95 -5.61 -6.82 5.99
N TYR A 96 -4.61 -7.60 5.59
CA TYR A 96 -3.21 -7.29 5.84
C TYR A 96 -2.59 -6.63 4.62
N GLY A 97 -1.86 -5.56 4.85
CA GLY A 97 -1.32 -4.73 3.80
C GLY A 97 -0.10 -3.94 4.20
N GLN A 98 0.27 -3.02 3.31
CA GLN A 98 1.39 -2.10 3.47
C GLN A 98 0.91 -0.69 3.14
N VAL A 99 1.40 0.28 3.90
CA VAL A 99 1.12 1.71 3.77
C VAL A 99 2.36 2.45 3.30
N TRP A 100 2.14 3.41 2.42
CA TRP A 100 3.13 4.41 1.99
C TRP A 100 2.54 5.82 2.16
N THR A 101 3.26 6.67 2.89
CA THR A 101 2.87 8.03 3.31
C THR A 101 3.84 9.10 2.82
N SER A 102 4.91 8.69 2.12
CA SER A 102 5.93 9.59 1.57
C SER A 102 5.36 10.54 0.52
N GLY A 103 4.42 10.07 -0.30
CA GLY A 103 3.71 10.89 -1.28
C GLY A 103 2.69 11.88 -0.68
N PRO A 104 2.03 12.69 -1.53
CA PRO A 104 0.98 13.63 -1.09
C PRO A 104 -0.33 12.92 -0.69
N GLN A 105 -0.55 11.71 -1.20
CA GLN A 105 -1.66 10.85 -0.84
C GLN A 105 -1.12 9.55 -0.23
N VAL A 106 -1.87 9.00 0.71
CA VAL A 106 -1.58 7.69 1.29
C VAL A 106 -1.93 6.62 0.27
N VAL A 107 -1.00 5.71 0.04
CA VAL A 107 -1.24 4.49 -0.74
C VAL A 107 -1.27 3.32 0.22
N ILE A 108 -2.31 2.49 0.12
CA ILE A 108 -2.44 1.25 0.88
C ILE A 108 -2.71 0.13 -0.11
N ARG A 109 -1.90 -0.93 -0.03
CA ARG A 109 -2.08 -2.17 -0.79
C ARG A 109 -2.33 -3.30 0.19
N TYR A 110 -3.39 -4.06 -0.03
CA TYR A 110 -3.72 -5.27 0.69
C TYR A 110 -3.26 -6.49 -0.10
N TYR A 111 -2.68 -7.44 0.60
CA TYR A 111 -2.08 -8.65 0.03
C TYR A 111 -2.72 -9.94 0.56
N GLU A 112 -3.34 -9.88 1.74
CA GLU A 112 -3.99 -11.03 2.36
C GLU A 112 -5.29 -10.62 3.06
N ALA A 113 -6.29 -11.49 3.01
CA ALA A 113 -7.45 -11.47 3.90
C ALA A 113 -7.33 -12.60 4.92
N HIS A 114 -7.88 -12.38 6.12
CA HIS A 114 -7.99 -13.40 7.15
C HIS A 114 -9.37 -13.31 7.80
N PRO A 115 -10.30 -14.18 7.37
CA PRO A 115 -11.59 -14.34 8.04
C PRO A 115 -11.37 -14.77 9.50
N PRO A 116 -12.26 -14.42 10.45
CA PRO A 116 -12.07 -14.71 11.88
C PRO A 116 -11.73 -16.17 12.22
N ASP A 117 -12.36 -17.12 11.52
CA ASP A 117 -12.21 -18.56 11.74
C ASP A 117 -11.62 -19.28 10.52
N GLY A 118 -10.99 -18.53 9.59
CA GLY A 118 -10.51 -19.04 8.30
C GLY A 118 -9.00 -19.05 8.17
N GLU A 119 -8.50 -19.64 7.09
CA GLU A 119 -7.10 -19.48 6.70
C GLU A 119 -6.85 -18.10 6.08
N LYS A 120 -5.57 -17.71 6.02
CA LYS A 120 -5.18 -16.53 5.25
C LYS A 120 -5.38 -16.79 3.76
N ILE A 121 -6.02 -15.83 3.08
CA ILE A 121 -6.36 -15.90 1.66
C ILE A 121 -5.59 -14.80 0.95
N PRO A 122 -4.71 -15.12 -0.02
CA PRO A 122 -4.01 -14.10 -0.77
C PRO A 122 -4.98 -13.34 -1.68
N LEU A 123 -4.81 -12.03 -1.80
CA LEU A 123 -5.60 -11.17 -2.67
C LEU A 123 -4.80 -9.94 -3.09
N CYS A 124 -5.32 -9.18 -4.05
CA CYS A 124 -4.80 -7.85 -4.35
C CYS A 124 -5.94 -6.83 -4.26
N ALA A 125 -5.82 -5.89 -3.33
CA ALA A 125 -6.74 -4.78 -3.24
C ALA A 125 -6.02 -3.49 -2.85
N VAL A 126 -6.63 -2.35 -3.17
CA VAL A 126 -6.11 -1.03 -2.81
C VAL A 126 -7.14 -0.26 -2.02
N ALA A 127 -6.73 0.46 -0.99
CA ALA A 127 -7.62 1.42 -0.35
C ALA A 127 -7.75 2.66 -1.26
N ARG A 128 -8.99 3.04 -1.56
CA ARG A 128 -9.33 4.28 -2.22
C ARG A 128 -10.51 4.91 -1.52
N LEU A 129 -10.58 6.23 -1.58
CA LEU A 129 -11.73 6.98 -1.14
C LEU A 129 -11.88 8.18 -2.07
N GLY A 130 -13.11 8.49 -2.45
CA GLY A 130 -13.41 9.63 -3.31
C GLY A 130 -13.02 10.96 -2.67
N GLU A 131 -13.13 12.04 -3.45
CA GLU A 131 -13.00 13.43 -2.96
C GLU A 131 -11.70 13.73 -2.18
N ASP A 132 -10.55 13.23 -2.67
CA ASP A 132 -9.24 13.44 -2.05
C ASP A 132 -9.11 12.95 -0.59
N GLN A 133 -10.00 12.08 -0.10
CA GLN A 133 -9.98 11.70 1.32
C GLN A 133 -8.79 10.81 1.73
N MET A 134 -8.01 10.31 0.77
CA MET A 134 -6.71 9.66 1.03
C MET A 134 -5.53 10.66 1.05
N ARG A 135 -5.78 11.96 0.86
CA ARG A 135 -4.78 13.01 0.92
C ARG A 135 -4.37 13.25 2.37
N LYS A 136 -3.07 13.22 2.63
CA LYS A 136 -2.55 13.48 3.97
C LYS A 136 -2.71 14.95 4.34
N ARG A 137 -2.99 15.21 5.62
CA ARG A 137 -3.01 16.58 6.12
C ARG A 137 -1.62 17.23 6.10
N PRO A 138 -1.53 18.57 5.92
CA PRO A 138 -0.25 19.29 5.90
C PRO A 138 0.62 19.09 7.15
N GLU A 139 0.00 18.90 8.32
CA GLU A 139 0.69 18.66 9.59
C GLU A 139 1.26 17.24 9.76
N SER A 140 1.08 16.35 8.78
CA SER A 140 1.61 14.98 8.81
C SER A 140 3.15 15.00 8.83
N LYS A 141 3.76 14.27 9.77
CA LYS A 141 5.21 14.14 9.87
C LYS A 141 5.75 13.13 8.85
N PRO A 142 7.04 13.18 8.49
CA PRO A 142 7.67 12.13 7.68
C PRO A 142 7.42 10.72 8.26
N GLY A 143 7.08 9.76 7.39
CA GLY A 143 6.73 8.39 7.78
C GLY A 143 5.33 8.22 8.38
N THR A 144 4.50 9.28 8.37
CA THR A 144 3.13 9.26 8.87
C THR A 144 2.18 9.99 7.95
N ALA A 145 0.88 9.68 8.07
CA ALA A 145 -0.18 10.43 7.42
C ALA A 145 -1.39 10.57 8.35
N ILE A 146 -1.83 11.82 8.53
CA ILE A 146 -3.07 12.13 9.24
C ILE A 146 -4.20 12.23 8.22
N LEU A 147 -5.28 11.48 8.44
CA LEU A 147 -6.50 11.46 7.63
C LEU A 147 -7.73 11.86 8.46
N ASP A 148 -8.72 12.48 7.83
CA ASP A 148 -9.97 12.95 8.48
C ASP A 148 -11.08 11.90 8.53
N GLY A 149 -10.71 10.64 8.68
CA GLY A 149 -11.64 9.53 8.82
C GLY A 149 -10.91 8.21 8.89
N SER A 150 -11.52 7.24 9.55
CA SER A 150 -10.99 5.88 9.67
C SER A 150 -11.48 4.93 8.59
N ILE A 151 -12.42 5.34 7.73
CA ILE A 151 -13.07 4.47 6.76
C ILE A 151 -12.55 4.77 5.36
N ALA A 152 -12.30 3.73 4.57
CA ALA A 152 -12.12 3.83 3.11
C ALA A 152 -12.85 2.68 2.40
N ALA A 153 -12.76 2.61 1.07
CA ALA A 153 -13.17 1.44 0.31
C ALA A 153 -11.93 0.66 -0.15
N ALA A 154 -11.89 -0.64 0.11
CA ALA A 154 -10.93 -1.54 -0.51
C ALA A 154 -11.46 -1.97 -1.87
N PHE A 155 -10.68 -1.74 -2.94
CA PHE A 155 -11.02 -2.14 -4.31
C PHE A 155 -10.16 -3.31 -4.76
N ALA A 156 -10.77 -4.37 -5.27
CA ALA A 156 -10.07 -5.51 -5.84
C ALA A 156 -9.40 -5.12 -7.16
N VAL A 157 -8.15 -5.51 -7.34
CA VAL A 157 -7.35 -5.20 -8.53
C VAL A 157 -6.65 -6.44 -9.08
N ASP A 158 -6.42 -6.47 -10.38
CA ASP A 158 -5.60 -7.49 -11.03
C ASP A 158 -4.11 -7.16 -11.02
N ALA A 159 -3.76 -5.92 -10.71
CA ALA A 159 -2.40 -5.46 -10.48
C ALA A 159 -2.40 -4.11 -9.78
N PHE A 160 -1.29 -3.82 -9.12
CA PHE A 160 -1.03 -2.52 -8.55
C PHE A 160 -0.39 -1.60 -9.60
N ARG A 161 -0.99 -0.43 -9.81
CA ARG A 161 -0.54 0.55 -10.79
C ARG A 161 0.21 1.70 -10.15
#